data_AF-A0A9E0R1W0-F1
#
_entry.id   AF-A0A9E0R1W0-F1
#
_cell.length_a   1.000
_cell.length_b   1.000
_cell.length_c   1.000
_cell.angle_alpha   90.00
_cell.angle_beta   90.00
_cell.angle_gamma   90.00
#
_symmetry.space_group_name_H-M   'P 1'
#
loop_
_entity.id
_entity.type
_entity.pdbx_description
1 polymer ?
#
loop_
_entity_poly.entity_id
_entity_poly.type
_entity_poly.pdbx_seq_one_letter_code
_entity_poly.pdbx_strand_id
1 'polypeptide(L)'
;MKLSVPLPGWLKAEDEPQIGELIKPVELVRPGLVLISIVACVVLSALMVIWSAHQYRLLFNQQQELVQQWDELQVEWGQLLLEQGALAANNRVESVAIKRLGMRIPEQVEVIRDER
;
A
#
# COMPACT_ATOMS: atom_id res chain seq x y z
N MET A 1 28.91 -24.01 -86.63
CA MET A 1 30.29 -24.34 -86.26
C MET A 1 30.30 -24.61 -84.75
N LYS A 2 30.19 -25.88 -84.32
CA LYS A 2 30.11 -26.26 -82.90
C LYS A 2 31.53 -26.29 -82.34
N LEU A 3 31.86 -25.36 -81.45
CA LEU A 3 33.14 -25.31 -80.77
C LEU A 3 33.13 -26.38 -79.65
N SER A 4 33.58 -27.59 -79.96
CA SER A 4 33.76 -28.67 -78.99
C SER A 4 35.04 -28.43 -78.19
N VAL A 5 34.98 -27.52 -77.23
CA VAL A 5 36.08 -27.27 -76.29
C VAL A 5 35.74 -27.98 -74.97
N PRO A 6 36.59 -28.87 -74.44
CA PRO A 6 36.35 -29.47 -73.14
C PRO A 6 36.54 -28.39 -72.07
N LEU A 7 35.43 -27.96 -71.46
CA LEU A 7 35.48 -27.02 -70.36
C LEU A 7 36.15 -27.69 -69.14
N PRO A 8 37.11 -27.02 -68.48
CA PRO A 8 37.80 -27.54 -67.32
C PRO A 8 36.86 -27.68 -66.11
N GLY A 9 37.09 -28.70 -65.29
CA GLY A 9 36.15 -29.16 -64.25
C GLY A 9 35.80 -28.16 -63.14
N TRP A 10 36.48 -27.01 -63.06
CA TRP A 10 36.18 -25.92 -62.15
C TRP A 10 35.01 -25.02 -62.62
N LEU A 11 34.56 -25.15 -63.87
CA LEU A 11 33.35 -24.49 -64.39
C LEU A 11 32.14 -25.44 -64.41
N LYS A 12 32.12 -26.41 -63.50
CA LYS A 12 30.89 -27.10 -63.16
C LYS A 12 30.18 -26.18 -62.19
N ALA A 13 28.98 -25.72 -62.55
CA ALA A 13 28.13 -25.00 -61.61
C ALA A 13 27.96 -25.89 -60.38
N GLU A 14 28.73 -25.62 -59.33
CA GLU A 14 28.45 -26.11 -57.98
C GLU A 14 27.02 -25.66 -57.68
N ASP A 15 26.20 -26.64 -57.30
CA ASP A 15 24.75 -26.53 -57.18
C ASP A 15 24.37 -25.16 -56.61
N GLU A 16 23.58 -24.39 -57.37
CA GLU A 16 23.09 -23.09 -56.91
C GLU A 16 22.54 -23.25 -55.49
N PRO A 17 22.92 -22.37 -54.54
CA PRO A 17 22.44 -22.51 -53.17
C PRO A 17 20.91 -22.53 -53.21
N GLN A 18 20.33 -23.59 -52.64
CA GLN A 18 18.89 -23.77 -52.56
C GLN A 18 18.30 -22.74 -51.57
N ILE A 19 18.18 -21.48 -52.01
CA ILE A 19 17.63 -20.37 -51.21
C ILE A 19 16.18 -20.68 -50.77
N GLY A 20 15.51 -21.63 -51.43
CA GLY A 20 14.18 -22.13 -51.08
C GLY A 20 14.09 -23.01 -49.82
N GLU A 21 15.20 -23.54 -49.27
CA GLU A 21 15.18 -24.35 -48.04
C GLU A 21 15.53 -23.54 -46.76
N LEU A 22 15.91 -22.27 -46.92
CA LEU A 22 16.44 -21.43 -45.85
C LEU A 22 15.40 -20.74 -44.96
N ILE A 23 14.11 -20.86 -45.26
CA ILE A 23 13.04 -20.38 -44.38
C ILE A 23 11.94 -21.44 -44.30
N LYS A 24 12.14 -22.45 -43.46
CA LYS A 24 11.01 -23.25 -42.97
C LYS A 24 10.18 -22.34 -42.07
N PRO A 25 8.96 -21.92 -42.45
CA PRO A 25 8.17 -20.97 -41.66
C PRO A 25 7.90 -21.50 -40.23
N VAL A 26 7.95 -22.82 -40.06
CA VAL A 26 7.74 -23.51 -38.78
C VAL A 26 8.81 -23.22 -37.73
N GLU A 27 10.05 -22.90 -38.13
CA GLU A 27 11.15 -22.66 -37.17
C GLU A 27 11.08 -21.26 -36.56
N LEU A 28 10.50 -20.28 -37.26
CA LEU A 28 10.30 -18.93 -36.75
C LEU A 28 9.02 -18.80 -35.89
N VAL A 29 8.02 -19.65 -36.13
CA VAL A 29 6.76 -19.64 -35.37
C VAL A 29 6.98 -20.01 -33.90
N ARG A 30 7.87 -20.97 -33.60
CA ARG A 30 8.18 -21.38 -32.22
C ARG A 30 8.74 -20.23 -31.35
N PRO A 31 9.83 -19.53 -31.72
CA PRO A 31 10.33 -18.40 -30.93
C PRO A 31 9.37 -17.22 -30.94
N GLY A 32 8.61 -16.99 -32.03
CA GLY A 32 7.59 -15.95 -32.08
C GLY A 32 6.48 -16.15 -31.04
N LEU A 33 5.97 -17.37 -30.90
CA LEU A 33 4.96 -17.71 -29.89
C LEU A 33 5.49 -17.54 -28.45
N VAL A 34 6.73 -17.95 -28.20
CA VAL A 34 7.37 -17.77 -26.89
C VAL A 34 7.50 -16.28 -26.57
N LEU A 35 7.99 -15.45 -27.50
CA LEU A 35 8.07 -14.00 -27.31
C LEU A 35 6.70 -13.39 -27.03
N ILE A 36 5.67 -13.73 -27.82
CA ILE A 36 4.31 -13.23 -27.61
C ILE A 36 3.77 -13.64 -26.24
N SER A 37 4.01 -14.88 -25.80
CA SER A 37 3.58 -15.34 -24.47
C SER A 37 4.25 -14.57 -23.34
N ILE A 38 5.55 -14.28 -23.46
CA ILE A 38 6.29 -13.51 -22.45
C ILE A 38 5.76 -12.07 -22.40
N VAL A 39 5.57 -11.44 -23.56
CA VAL A 39 4.99 -10.09 -23.64
C VAL A 39 3.58 -10.07 -23.03
N ALA A 40 2.75 -11.07 -23.33
CA ALA A 40 1.43 -11.19 -22.74
C ALA A 40 1.49 -11.34 -21.22
N CYS A 41 2.39 -12.17 -20.69
CA CYS A 41 2.62 -12.32 -19.25
C CYS A 41 3.06 -11.01 -18.60
N VAL A 42 3.95 -10.25 -19.23
CA VAL A 42 4.41 -8.94 -18.72
C VAL A 42 3.27 -7.92 -18.71
N VAL A 43 2.48 -7.85 -19.78
CA VAL A 43 1.31 -6.96 -19.84
C VAL A 43 0.28 -7.33 -18.77
N LEU A 44 -0.02 -8.63 -18.62
CA LEU A 44 -0.92 -9.12 -17.58
C LEU A 44 -0.42 -8.75 -16.18
N SER A 45 0.88 -8.92 -15.93
CA SER A 45 1.50 -8.54 -14.66
C SER A 45 1.37 -7.04 -14.40
N ALA A 46 1.66 -6.19 -15.40
CA ALA A 46 1.51 -4.75 -15.27
C ALA A 46 0.07 -4.34 -14.94
N LEU A 47 -0.92 -4.92 -15.62
CA LEU A 47 -2.34 -4.67 -15.33
C LEU A 47 -2.72 -5.12 -13.91
N MET A 48 -2.21 -6.27 -13.46
CA MET A 48 -2.48 -6.80 -12.14
C MET A 48 -1.88 -5.92 -11.03
N VAL A 49 -0.69 -5.36 -11.26
CA VAL A 49 -0.06 -4.37 -10.35
C VAL A 49 -0.92 -3.10 -10.26
N ILE A 50 -1.37 -2.56 -11.41
CA ILE A 50 -2.23 -1.36 -11.45
C ILE A 50 -3.54 -1.63 -10.70
N TRP A 51 -4.14 -2.79 -10.95
CA TRP A 51 -5.37 -3.20 -10.26
C TRP A 51 -5.17 -3.29 -8.75
N SER A 52 -4.08 -3.93 -8.31
CA SER A 52 -3.75 -4.03 -6.88
C SER A 52 -3.56 -2.65 -6.25
N ALA A 53 -2.86 -1.73 -6.91
CA ALA A 53 -2.69 -0.37 -6.43
C ALA A 53 -4.03 0.41 -6.36
N HIS A 54 -4.92 0.19 -7.31
CA HIS A 54 -6.25 0.80 -7.30
C HIS A 54 -7.10 0.29 -6.12
N GLN A 55 -7.14 -1.02 -5.92
CA GLN A 55 -7.84 -1.63 -4.79
C GLN A 55 -7.26 -1.18 -3.45
N TYR A 56 -5.93 -1.12 -3.35
CA TYR A 56 -5.26 -0.62 -2.16
C TYR A 56 -5.71 0.81 -1.81
N ARG A 57 -5.75 1.71 -2.81
CA ARG A 57 -6.22 3.10 -2.59
C ARG A 57 -7.68 3.14 -2.12
N LEU A 58 -8.54 2.28 -2.63
CA LEU A 58 -9.95 2.24 -2.25
C LEU A 58 -10.13 1.79 -0.79
N LEU A 59 -9.47 0.70 -0.40
CA LEU A 59 -9.50 0.19 0.97
C LEU A 59 -8.83 1.15 1.95
N PHE A 60 -7.72 1.77 1.55
CA PHE A 60 -7.02 2.75 2.36
C PHE A 60 -7.90 3.98 2.65
N ASN A 61 -8.65 4.46 1.67
CA ASN A 61 -9.59 5.58 1.89
C ASN A 61 -10.67 5.23 2.92
N GLN A 62 -11.24 4.02 2.84
CA GLN A 62 -12.23 3.56 3.82
C GLN A 62 -11.63 3.47 5.23
N GLN A 63 -10.42 2.92 5.33
CA GLN A 63 -9.70 2.87 6.61
C GLN A 63 -9.47 4.28 7.16
N GLN A 64 -9.04 5.21 6.31
CA GLN A 64 -8.75 6.58 6.71
C GLN A 64 -10.00 7.31 7.21
N GLU A 65 -11.16 7.05 6.60
CA GLU A 65 -12.44 7.60 7.07
C GLU A 65 -12.79 7.10 8.48
N LEU A 66 -12.66 5.80 8.74
CA LEU A 66 -12.90 5.23 10.06
C LEU A 66 -11.92 5.78 11.11
N VAL A 67 -10.64 5.93 10.75
CA VAL A 67 -9.63 6.52 11.64
C VAL A 67 -9.99 7.96 11.97
N GLN A 68 -10.42 8.75 10.98
CA GLN A 68 -10.84 10.13 11.20
C GLN A 68 -12.04 10.23 12.15
N GLN A 69 -13.04 9.36 12.00
CA GLN A 69 -14.19 9.30 12.91
C GLN A 69 -13.77 8.93 14.34
N TRP A 70 -12.82 8.00 14.47
CA TRP A 70 -12.30 7.60 15.77
C TRP A 70 -11.52 8.74 16.44
N ASP A 71 -10.69 9.47 15.68
CA ASP A 71 -9.96 10.63 16.18
C ASP A 71 -10.91 11.74 16.67
N GLU A 72 -11.98 12.01 15.93
CA GLU A 72 -13.02 12.98 16.32
C GLU A 72 -13.69 12.57 17.65
N LEU A 73 -14.09 11.31 17.79
CA LEU A 73 -14.68 10.79 19.02
C LEU A 73 -13.69 10.85 20.20
N GLN A 74 -12.40 10.61 19.95
CA GLN A 74 -11.38 10.70 20.99
C GLN A 74 -11.20 12.13 21.50
N VAL A 75 -11.31 13.13 20.60
CA VAL A 75 -11.30 14.54 20.99
C VAL A 75 -12.49 14.88 21.87
N GLU A 76 -13.70 14.49 21.46
CA GLU A 76 -14.92 14.71 22.25
C GLU A 76 -14.82 14.04 23.63
N TRP A 77 -14.35 12.80 23.66
CA TRP A 77 -14.16 12.08 24.93
C TRP A 77 -13.16 12.78 25.85
N GLY A 78 -12.06 13.31 25.29
CA GLY A 78 -11.09 14.11 26.02
C GLY A 78 -11.71 15.38 26.61
N GLN A 79 -12.55 16.09 25.84
CA GLN A 79 -13.28 17.27 26.32
C GLN A 79 -14.22 16.90 27.48
N LEU A 80 -15.02 15.85 27.32
CA LEU A 80 -15.92 15.36 28.37
C LEU A 80 -15.18 14.93 29.65
N LEU A 81 -13.98 14.35 29.50
CA LEU A 81 -13.16 13.96 30.65
C LEU A 81 -12.65 15.18 31.42
N LEU A 82 -12.24 16.24 30.70
CA LEU A 82 -11.84 17.52 31.31
C LEU A 82 -13.01 18.19 32.04
N GLU A 83 -14.20 18.20 31.43
CA GLU A 83 -15.42 18.71 32.07
C GLU A 83 -15.74 17.96 33.37
N GLN A 84 -15.68 16.63 33.33
CA GLN A 84 -15.91 15.79 34.52
C GLN A 84 -14.84 16.02 35.59
N GLY A 85 -13.57 16.15 35.20
CA GLY A 85 -12.47 16.45 36.13
C GLY A 85 -12.69 17.78 36.86
N ALA A 86 -13.08 18.83 36.13
CA ALA A 86 -13.36 20.14 36.71
C ALA A 86 -14.56 20.11 37.69
N LEU A 87 -15.62 19.38 37.35
CA LEU A 87 -16.81 19.24 38.21
C LEU A 87 -16.56 18.38 39.45
N ALA A 88 -15.75 17.32 39.32
CA ALA A 88 -15.45 16.40 40.41
C ALA A 88 -14.49 17.00 41.44
N ALA A 89 -13.48 17.74 40.99
CA ALA A 89 -12.44 18.28 41.87
C ALA A 89 -12.93 19.42 42.77
N ASN A 90 -13.72 20.35 42.23
CA ASN A 90 -14.06 21.58 42.95
C ASN A 90 -15.42 21.51 43.67
N ASN A 91 -16.50 21.20 42.95
CA ASN A 91 -17.84 21.45 43.49
C ASN A 91 -18.41 20.31 44.34
N ARG A 92 -18.12 19.05 44.01
CA ARG A 92 -18.81 17.92 44.65
C ARG A 92 -18.21 17.55 46.01
N VAL A 93 -16.89 17.54 46.14
CA VAL A 93 -16.22 17.24 47.41
C VAL A 93 -16.49 18.34 48.43
N GLU A 94 -16.35 19.61 48.04
CA GLU A 94 -16.62 20.75 48.90
C GLU A 94 -18.10 20.83 49.31
N SER A 95 -19.03 20.69 48.36
CA SER A 95 -20.47 20.69 48.70
C SER A 95 -20.86 19.54 49.63
N VAL A 96 -20.28 18.36 49.48
CA VAL A 96 -20.58 17.21 50.35
C VAL A 96 -19.94 17.42 51.74
N ALA A 97 -18.72 17.93 51.80
CA ALA A 97 -18.06 18.30 53.05
C ALA A 97 -18.84 19.36 53.84
N ILE A 98 -19.32 20.41 53.18
CA ILE A 98 -20.10 21.46 53.83
C ILE A 98 -21.50 20.97 54.20
N LYS A 99 -22.24 20.35 53.26
CA LYS A 99 -23.67 20.02 53.49
C LYS A 99 -23.90 18.75 54.31
N ARG A 100 -23.10 17.70 54.14
CA ARG A 100 -23.29 16.43 54.87
C ARG A 100 -22.41 16.31 56.10
N LEU A 101 -21.20 16.87 56.06
CA LEU A 101 -20.26 16.77 57.17
C LEU A 101 -20.22 18.05 58.02
N GLY A 102 -20.96 19.11 57.64
CA GLY A 102 -21.04 20.36 58.39
C GLY A 102 -19.73 21.13 58.45
N MET A 103 -18.75 20.79 57.59
CA MET A 103 -17.44 21.42 57.58
C MET A 103 -17.58 22.90 57.19
N ARG A 104 -16.89 23.77 57.92
CA ARG A 104 -16.74 25.19 57.58
C ARG A 104 -15.26 25.46 57.31
N ILE A 105 -14.98 26.34 56.35
CA ILE A 105 -13.62 26.75 56.03
C ILE A 105 -13.12 27.61 57.21
N PRO A 106 -12.08 27.19 57.94
CA PRO A 106 -11.58 27.94 59.09
C PRO A 106 -10.84 29.19 58.63
N GLU A 107 -11.11 30.34 59.27
CA GLU A 107 -10.53 31.64 58.88
C GLU A 107 -9.07 31.82 59.35
N GLN A 108 -8.62 31.09 60.37
CA GLN A 108 -7.25 31.12 60.89
C GLN A 108 -6.84 29.72 61.34
N VAL A 109 -5.83 29.15 60.68
CA VAL A 109 -5.30 27.82 61.01
C VAL A 109 -4.28 27.98 62.13
N GLU A 110 -4.70 27.79 63.38
CA GLU A 110 -3.78 27.64 64.50
C GLU A 110 -3.35 26.17 64.59
N VAL A 111 -2.14 25.90 64.10
CA VAL A 111 -1.53 24.56 64.15
C VAL A 111 -0.97 24.35 65.56
N ILE A 112 -1.70 23.63 66.39
CA ILE A 112 -1.18 23.18 67.69
C ILE A 112 -0.29 21.98 67.42
N ARG A 113 1.02 22.21 67.44
CA ARG A 113 2.05 21.16 67.34
C ARG A 113 2.20 20.51 68.72
N ASP A 114 1.67 19.30 68.88
CA ASP A 114 1.90 18.49 70.09
C ASP A 114 3.31 17.89 69.99
N GLU A 115 4.26 18.47 70.73
CA GLU A 115 5.61 17.92 70.90
C GLU A 115 5.59 17.00 72.13
N ARG A 116 5.58 15.69 71.88
CA ARG A 116 6.00 14.66 72.85
C ARG A 116 7.20 13.90 72.34
#